data_AF-A0A1I6LYS2-F1
#
_entry.id   AF-A0A1I6LYS2-F1
#
_cell.length_a   1.000
_cell.length_b   1.000
_cell.length_c   1.000
_cell.angle_alpha   90.00
_cell.angle_beta   90.00
_cell.angle_gamma   90.00
#
_symmetry.space_group_name_H-M   'P 1'
#
loop_
_entity.id
_entity.type
_entity.pdbx_description
1 polymer ?
#
loop_
_entity_poly.entity_id
_entity_poly.type
_entity_poly.pdbx_seq_one_letter_code
_entity_poly.pdbx_strand_id
1 'polypeptide(L)'
;MASTLTIQSNESKLCGKWISEDGKLVADVTTKRIFHLVENELVEVARSEDGWSVLYLDKKDGRYWELNYPDSDQHGGGPPCLEFLSRDAALAKFKLSAN
;
A
#
# COMPACT_ATOMS: atom_id res chain seq x y z
N MET A 1 -4.86 5.54 23.63
CA MET A 1 -3.62 5.82 22.88
C MET A 1 -3.42 4.73 21.82
N ALA A 2 -4.26 4.65 20.78
CA ALA A 2 -4.19 3.57 19.77
C ALA A 2 -4.58 4.07 18.37
N SER A 3 -4.26 5.33 18.06
CA SER A 3 -4.80 6.04 16.89
C SER A 3 -3.92 5.95 15.63
N THR A 4 -2.82 5.19 15.65
CA THR A 4 -1.81 5.17 14.58
C THR A 4 -1.85 3.92 13.69
N LEU A 5 -2.72 2.94 13.97
CA LEU A 5 -2.72 1.64 13.30
C LEU A 5 -3.80 1.48 12.22
N THR A 6 -4.74 2.42 12.09
CA THR A 6 -5.79 2.39 11.06
C THR A 6 -5.60 3.49 10.02
N ILE A 7 -6.12 3.30 8.81
CA ILE A 7 -6.19 4.36 7.81
C ILE A 7 -7.26 5.38 8.21
N GLN A 8 -6.94 6.66 8.11
CA GLN A 8 -7.88 7.77 8.30
C GLN A 8 -8.63 8.08 7.00
N SER A 9 -9.87 8.56 7.11
CA SER A 9 -10.73 8.81 5.94
C SER A 9 -10.23 9.94 5.03
N ASN A 10 -9.40 10.84 5.57
CA ASN A 10 -8.74 11.92 4.83
C ASN A 10 -7.39 11.51 4.23
N GLU A 11 -6.86 10.33 4.57
CA GLU A 11 -5.63 9.82 3.97
C GLU A 11 -5.93 9.26 2.58
N SER A 12 -5.13 9.68 1.60
CA SER A 12 -5.18 9.22 0.22
C SER A 12 -3.86 8.59 -0.25
N LYS A 13 -2.76 8.79 0.48
CA LYS A 13 -1.44 8.25 0.11
C LYS A 13 -0.57 8.08 1.35
N LEU A 14 0.09 6.93 1.42
CA LEU A 14 1.02 6.54 2.46
C LEU A 14 2.24 5.93 1.78
N CYS A 15 3.30 6.71 1.61
CA CYS A 15 4.56 6.16 1.09
C CYS A 15 5.57 6.00 2.21
N GLY A 16 6.03 4.76 2.38
CA GLY A 16 7.17 4.43 3.21
C GLY A 16 8.47 5.06 2.70
N LYS A 17 9.47 5.08 3.56
CA LYS A 17 10.84 5.44 3.21
C LYS A 17 11.81 4.48 3.88
N TRP A 18 12.87 4.13 3.16
CA TRP A 18 14.02 3.53 3.80
C TRP A 18 14.89 4.61 4.44
N ILE A 19 15.16 4.44 5.72
CA ILE A 19 16.03 5.31 6.50
C ILE A 19 17.36 4.60 6.65
N SER A 20 18.46 5.32 6.42
CA SER A 20 19.79 4.80 6.72
C SER A 20 20.12 5.09 8.18
N GLU A 21 20.07 4.07 9.03
CA GLU A 21 20.53 4.13 10.43
C GLU A 21 21.72 3.18 10.61
N ASP A 22 22.84 3.70 11.13
CA ASP A 22 24.07 2.92 11.36
C ASP A 22 24.56 2.11 10.14
N GLY A 23 24.40 2.68 8.93
CA GLY A 23 24.79 2.02 7.68
C GLY A 23 23.87 0.88 7.24
N LYS A 24 22.70 0.72 7.89
CA LYS A 24 21.66 -0.24 7.51
C LYS A 24 20.43 0.49 6.99
N LEU A 25 19.79 -0.07 5.97
CA LEU A 25 18.46 0.36 5.52
C LEU A 25 17.42 -0.17 6.52
N VAL A 26 16.67 0.74 7.13
CA VAL A 26 15.64 0.46 8.12
C VAL A 26 14.30 1.04 7.66
N ALA A 27 13.22 0.31 7.89
CA ALA A 27 11.86 0.78 7.63
C ALA A 27 11.50 1.96 8.53
N ASP A 28 11.03 3.06 7.93
CA ASP A 28 10.43 4.16 8.68
C ASP A 28 9.10 3.76 9.35
N VAL A 29 8.57 4.68 10.15
CA VAL A 29 7.27 4.50 10.82
C VAL A 29 6.14 4.26 9.81
N THR A 30 6.20 4.90 8.64
CA THR A 30 5.17 4.75 7.59
C THR A 30 5.23 3.37 6.96
N THR A 31 6.42 2.89 6.61
CA THR A 31 6.65 1.53 6.09
C THR A 31 6.13 0.48 7.07
N LYS A 32 6.48 0.60 8.35
CA LYS A 32 5.99 -0.30 9.42
C LYS A 32 4.47 -0.26 9.53
N ARG A 33 3.87 0.93 9.44
CA ARG A 33 2.41 1.11 9.44
C ARG A 33 1.76 0.46 8.22
N ILE A 34 2.31 0.63 7.03
CA ILE A 34 1.82 0.00 5.79
C ILE A 34 1.79 -1.53 5.93
N PHE A 35 2.88 -2.14 6.42
CA PHE A 35 2.91 -3.59 6.63
C PHE A 35 1.83 -4.04 7.61
N HIS A 36 1.65 -3.31 8.72
CA HIS A 36 0.60 -3.62 9.67
C HIS A 36 -0.81 -3.52 9.05
N LEU A 37 -1.07 -2.47 8.26
CA LEU A 37 -2.33 -2.28 7.56
C LEU A 37 -2.60 -3.40 6.57
N VAL A 38 -1.62 -3.77 5.76
CA VAL A 38 -1.72 -4.86 4.77
C VAL A 38 -2.02 -6.19 5.45
N GLU A 39 -1.41 -6.47 6.60
CA GLU A 39 -1.55 -7.74 7.31
C GLU A 39 -2.85 -7.84 8.13
N ASN A 40 -3.36 -6.73 8.66
CA ASN A 40 -4.46 -6.75 9.63
C ASN A 40 -5.76 -6.11 9.10
N GLU A 41 -5.67 -4.95 8.45
CA GLU A 41 -6.83 -4.12 8.09
C GLU A 41 -7.30 -4.35 6.66
N LEU A 42 -6.36 -4.60 5.75
CA LEU A 42 -6.60 -4.72 4.32
C LEU A 42 -6.84 -6.17 3.89
N VAL A 43 -7.49 -6.35 2.74
CA VAL A 43 -7.69 -7.65 2.08
C VAL A 43 -7.18 -7.57 0.67
N GLU A 44 -6.28 -8.47 0.30
CA GLU A 44 -5.83 -8.59 -1.09
C GLU A 44 -7.02 -8.99 -1.98
N VAL A 45 -7.30 -8.18 -3.00
CA VAL A 45 -8.39 -8.41 -3.97
C VAL A 45 -7.83 -8.91 -5.29
N ALA A 46 -6.75 -8.30 -5.77
CA ALA A 46 -6.15 -8.59 -7.06
C ALA A 46 -4.69 -8.18 -7.10
N ARG A 47 -3.96 -8.66 -8.11
CA ARG A 47 -2.59 -8.21 -8.44
C ARG A 47 -2.55 -7.72 -9.88
N SER A 48 -1.67 -6.79 -10.18
CA SER A 48 -1.47 -6.34 -11.56
C SER A 48 -0.89 -7.49 -12.40
N GLU A 49 -1.09 -7.44 -13.72
CA GLU A 49 -0.59 -8.47 -14.63
C GLU A 49 0.94 -8.61 -14.58
N ASP A 50 1.63 -7.50 -14.33
CA ASP A 50 3.08 -7.41 -14.14
C ASP A 50 3.55 -7.86 -12.75
N GLY A 51 2.63 -8.04 -11.80
CA GLY A 51 2.90 -8.51 -10.45
C GLY A 51 3.56 -7.48 -9.51
N TRP A 52 3.82 -6.25 -9.95
CA TRP A 52 4.45 -5.22 -9.13
C TRP A 52 3.46 -4.49 -8.21
N SER A 53 2.19 -4.44 -8.59
CA SER A 53 1.13 -3.80 -7.82
C SER A 53 0.14 -4.82 -7.26
N VAL A 54 -0.34 -4.55 -6.05
CA VAL A 54 -1.38 -5.33 -5.39
C VAL A 54 -2.53 -4.43 -5.01
N LEU A 55 -3.75 -4.82 -5.40
CA LEU A 55 -4.97 -4.16 -5.01
C LEU A 55 -5.48 -4.73 -3.70
N TYR A 56 -5.64 -3.85 -2.73
CA TYR A 56 -6.22 -4.13 -1.43
C TYR A 56 -7.58 -3.45 -1.28
N LEU A 57 -8.48 -4.07 -0.52
CA LEU A 57 -9.73 -3.49 -0.06
C LEU A 57 -9.66 -3.26 1.44
N ASP A 58 -9.96 -2.04 1.87
CA ASP A 58 -10.10 -1.71 3.29
C ASP A 58 -11.43 -2.26 3.82
N LYS A 59 -11.36 -3.17 4.80
CA LYS A 59 -12.55 -3.79 5.42
C LYS A 59 -13.41 -2.78 6.18
N LYS A 60 -12.83 -1.65 6.60
CA LYS A 60 -13.46 -0.68 7.49
C LYS A 60 -14.39 0.27 6.74
N ASP A 61 -13.98 0.73 5.57
CA ASP A 61 -14.72 1.73 4.79
C ASP A 61 -14.97 1.34 3.33
N GLY A 62 -14.41 0.20 2.86
CA GLY A 62 -14.61 -0.30 1.51
C GLY A 62 -13.80 0.45 0.44
N ARG A 63 -12.80 1.25 0.82
CA ARG A 63 -11.91 1.91 -0.13
C ARG A 63 -10.88 0.93 -0.70
N TYR A 64 -10.56 1.12 -1.98
CA TYR A 64 -9.48 0.39 -2.63
C TYR A 64 -8.15 1.11 -2.43
N TRP A 65 -7.11 0.31 -2.18
CA TRP A 65 -5.76 0.77 -1.94
C TRP A 65 -4.81 -0.02 -2.83
N GLU A 66 -4.05 0.68 -3.66
CA GLU A 66 -2.96 0.07 -4.41
C GLU A 66 -1.69 0.08 -3.56
N LEU A 67 -1.12 -1.10 -3.33
CA LEU A 67 0.25 -1.25 -2.88
C LEU A 67 1.17 -1.33 -4.10
N ASN A 68 2.13 -0.41 -4.20
CA ASN A 68 3.16 -0.41 -5.23
C ASN A 68 4.53 -0.08 -4.62
N TYR A 69 5.58 -0.23 -5.43
CA TYR A 69 6.96 0.01 -5.02
C TYR A 69 7.62 0.96 -6.03
N PRO A 70 7.43 2.29 -5.89
CA PRO A 70 7.83 3.25 -6.94
C PRO A 70 9.34 3.29 -7.18
N ASP A 71 10.14 2.95 -6.17
CA ASP A 71 11.61 2.90 -6.25
C ASP A 71 12.15 1.44 -6.32
N SER A 72 11.36 0.49 -6.81
CA SER A 72 11.76 -0.93 -6.91
C SER A 72 12.96 -1.19 -7.83
N ASP A 73 13.26 -0.27 -8.75
CA ASP A 73 14.44 -0.31 -9.61
C ASP A 73 15.76 -0.15 -8.84
N GLN A 74 15.74 0.33 -7.60
CA GLN A 74 16.94 0.36 -6.76
C GLN A 74 17.23 -1.04 -6.21
N HIS A 75 18.43 -1.55 -6.48
CA HIS A 75 18.98 -2.80 -5.95
C HIS A 75 18.75 -2.89 -4.43
N GLY A 76 17.70 -3.61 -4.02
CA GLY A 76 17.26 -3.69 -2.61
C GLY A 76 15.74 -3.66 -2.41
N GLY A 77 14.97 -3.32 -3.44
CA GLY A 77 13.51 -3.18 -3.35
C GLY A 77 13.14 -1.86 -2.67
N GLY A 78 12.44 -0.99 -3.39
CA GLY A 78 11.98 0.30 -2.87
C GLY A 78 11.04 0.15 -1.67
N PRO A 79 10.79 1.23 -0.92
CA PRO A 79 9.83 1.18 0.17
C PRO A 79 8.41 1.02 -0.40
N PRO A 80 7.50 0.34 0.32
CA PRO A 80 6.12 0.20 -0.11
C PRO A 80 5.41 1.56 -0.08
N CYS A 81 4.55 1.81 -1.06
CA CYS A 81 3.60 2.90 -1.03
C CYS A 81 2.17 2.37 -1.23
N LEU A 82 1.28 2.77 -0.31
CA LEU A 82 -0.16 2.59 -0.41
C LEU A 82 -0.80 3.87 -0.94
N GLU A 83 -1.52 3.77 -2.05
CA GLU A 83 -2.24 4.88 -2.64
C GLU A 83 -3.73 4.54 -2.78
N PHE A 84 -4.58 5.45 -2.33
CA PHE A 84 -6.01 5.31 -2.50
C PHE A 84 -6.33 5.30 -3.99
N LEU A 85 -7.06 4.28 -4.42
CA LEU A 85 -7.48 4.11 -5.78
C LEU A 85 -9.01 4.15 -5.81
N SER A 86 -9.58 4.97 -6.68
CA SER A 86 -11.02 4.94 -6.89
C SER A 86 -11.42 3.59 -7.48
N ARG A 87 -12.67 3.16 -7.25
CA ARG A 87 -13.18 1.91 -7.80
C ARG A 87 -12.95 1.81 -9.30
N ASP A 88 -13.28 2.84 -10.07
CA ASP A 88 -13.09 2.84 -11.53
C ASP A 88 -11.61 2.72 -11.92
N ALA A 89 -10.70 3.42 -11.23
CA ALA A 89 -9.27 3.32 -11.50
C ALA A 89 -8.71 1.93 -11.15
N ALA A 90 -9.16 1.34 -10.03
CA ALA A 90 -8.81 -0.01 -9.63
C ALA A 90 -9.28 -1.04 -10.66
N LEU A 91 -10.54 -0.95 -11.08
CA LEU A 91 -11.08 -1.86 -12.09
C LEU A 91 -10.34 -1.73 -13.42
N ALA A 92 -10.05 -0.51 -13.87
CA ALA A 92 -9.31 -0.26 -15.10
C ALA A 92 -7.88 -0.79 -15.04
N LYS A 93 -7.15 -0.52 -13.94
CA LYS A 93 -5.74 -0.92 -13.79
C LYS A 93 -5.57 -2.42 -13.61
N PHE A 94 -6.44 -3.05 -12.82
CA PHE A 94 -6.38 -4.48 -12.51
C PHE A 94 -7.27 -5.33 -13.45
N LYS A 95 -7.80 -4.73 -14.52
CA LYS A 95 -8.69 -5.37 -15.52
C LYS A 95 -9.83 -6.18 -14.88
N LEU A 96 -10.36 -5.69 -13.76
CA LEU A 96 -11.48 -6.31 -13.07
C LEU A 96 -12.78 -5.90 -13.78
N SER A 97 -13.59 -6.87 -14.17
CA SER A 97 -14.93 -6.61 -14.69
C SER A 97 -15.85 -6.20 -13.54
N ALA A 98 -16.48 -5.02 -13.60
CA ALA A 98 -17.60 -4.68 -12.73
C ALA A 98 -18.80 -5.57 -13.10
N ASN A 99 -18.98 -6.66 -12.36
CA ASN A 99 -20.18 -7.50 -12.47
C ASN A 99 -21.31 -6.92 -11.61
#